data_AF-A0A7W0QKJ2-F1
#
_entry.id   AF-A0A7W0QKJ2-F1
#
_cell.length_a   1.000
_cell.length_b   1.000
_cell.length_c   1.000
_cell.angle_alpha   90.00
_cell.angle_beta   90.00
_cell.angle_gamma   90.00
#
_symmetry.space_group_name_H-M   'P 1'
#
loop_
_entity.id
_entity.type
_entity.pdbx_description
1 polymer ?
#
loop_
_entity_poly.entity_id
_entity_poly.type
_entity_poly.pdbx_seq_one_letter_code
_entity_poly.pdbx_strand_id
1 'polypeptide(L)'
;PLERVAILGNAAGTTARALGVYYPEAEIDGVELDPAVSRVGRRYFGLEDNPRLTVHDADARPFLRRTDRRYDLIVVDAYRQPYVPFYLATREFFRLVRERLTPGGIVALNVAAVPGDRRLVNGIGQTVAAELQQVLEWPALRFNTLVLGLTEPLSAQALERRLANGPADLAPLRELLARDVRPLPASGRPWTDDRAPVEWITDRMIIAYAAEGGRLDEDYLPTRPTP
;
A
#
# COMPACT_ATOMS: atom_id res chain seq x y z
N PRO A 1 -11.97 13.48 -8.28
CA PRO A 1 -10.77 14.04 -7.62
C PRO A 1 -10.51 13.24 -6.35
N LEU A 2 -9.28 13.19 -5.83
CA LEU A 2 -9.01 12.49 -4.57
C LEU A 2 -9.48 13.37 -3.41
N GLU A 3 -10.48 12.93 -2.64
CA GLU A 3 -11.07 13.73 -1.55
C GLU A 3 -10.77 13.15 -0.18
N ARG A 4 -10.82 11.83 -0.02
CA ARG A 4 -10.59 11.16 1.27
C ARG A 4 -9.61 10.01 1.17
N VAL A 5 -8.60 10.02 2.04
CA VAL A 5 -7.56 8.99 2.10
C VAL A 5 -7.47 8.42 3.51
N ALA A 6 -7.36 7.09 3.62
CA ALA A 6 -6.92 6.43 4.85
C ALA A 6 -5.53 5.83 4.65
N ILE A 7 -4.62 6.06 5.60
CA ILE A 7 -3.28 5.46 5.61
C ILE A 7 -3.21 4.56 6.82
N LEU A 8 -3.22 3.25 6.59
CA LEU A 8 -3.14 2.21 7.61
C LEU A 8 -1.67 1.84 7.82
N GLY A 9 -1.06 2.35 8.89
CA GLY A 9 0.39 2.39 9.06
C GLY A 9 0.94 3.74 8.61
N ASN A 10 0.62 4.81 9.35
CA ASN A 10 1.05 6.16 9.00
C ASN A 10 2.53 6.45 9.34
N ALA A 11 3.12 5.67 10.26
CA ALA A 11 4.47 5.88 10.75
C ALA A 11 4.70 7.36 11.13
N ALA A 12 5.81 7.95 10.68
CA ALA A 12 6.13 9.36 10.91
C ALA A 12 5.44 10.34 9.94
N GLY A 13 4.55 9.87 9.04
CA GLY A 13 3.72 10.71 8.18
C GLY A 13 4.25 11.05 6.79
N THR A 14 5.27 10.35 6.29
CA THR A 14 5.86 10.62 4.97
C THR A 14 4.83 10.59 3.84
N THR A 15 4.01 9.53 3.78
CA THR A 15 2.96 9.39 2.76
C THR A 15 1.89 10.46 2.91
N ALA A 16 1.46 10.77 4.13
CA ALA A 16 0.48 11.81 4.40
C ALA A 16 0.98 13.21 3.98
N ARG A 17 2.26 13.51 4.22
CA ARG A 17 2.88 14.76 3.76
C ARG A 17 2.93 14.85 2.24
N ALA A 18 3.38 13.79 1.57
CA ALA A 18 3.43 13.76 0.12
C ALA A 18 2.03 13.98 -0.50
N LEU A 19 1.02 13.31 0.05
CA LEU A 19 -0.37 13.52 -0.37
C LEU A 19 -0.85 14.95 -0.11
N GLY A 20 -0.47 15.58 1.00
CA GLY A 20 -0.80 16.99 1.28
C GLY A 20 -0.21 17.98 0.27
N VAL A 21 0.91 17.64 -0.38
CA VAL A 21 1.50 18.46 -1.45
C VAL A 21 0.72 18.32 -2.75
N TYR A 22 0.41 17.08 -3.16
CA TYR A 22 -0.23 16.81 -4.46
C TYR A 22 -1.76 16.93 -4.44
N TYR A 23 -2.37 16.79 -3.27
CA TYR A 23 -3.81 16.82 -3.04
C TYR A 23 -4.12 17.64 -1.76
N PRO A 24 -3.87 18.96 -1.78
CA PRO A 24 -3.96 19.82 -0.59
C PRO A 24 -5.38 19.91 0.03
N GLU A 25 -6.41 19.59 -0.75
CA GLU A 25 -7.79 19.54 -0.28
C GLU A 25 -8.25 18.16 0.21
N ALA A 26 -7.43 17.12 0.05
CA ALA A 26 -7.79 15.78 0.50
C ALA A 26 -7.72 15.68 2.03
N GLU A 27 -8.79 15.17 2.64
CA GLU A 27 -8.80 14.80 4.05
C GLU A 27 -8.07 13.46 4.22
N ILE A 28 -7.11 13.42 5.15
CA ILE A 28 -6.27 12.24 5.37
C ILE A 28 -6.45 11.75 6.79
N ASP A 29 -6.89 10.50 6.95
CA ASP A 29 -6.89 9.78 8.21
C ASP A 29 -5.65 8.87 8.26
N GLY A 30 -4.64 9.27 9.05
CA GLY A 30 -3.43 8.49 9.29
C GLY A 30 -3.58 7.62 10.54
N VAL A 31 -3.52 6.30 10.40
CA VAL A 31 -3.69 5.35 11.50
C VAL A 31 -2.33 4.76 11.86
N GLU A 32 -1.89 4.97 13.10
CA GLU A 32 -0.63 4.47 13.63
C GLU A 32 -0.87 3.70 14.92
N LEU A 33 -0.27 2.52 15.05
CA LEU A 33 -0.50 1.66 16.22
C LEU A 33 0.32 2.12 17.43
N ASP A 34 1.52 2.63 17.22
CA ASP A 34 2.41 3.09 18.28
C ASP A 34 2.36 4.63 18.43
N PRO A 35 1.74 5.16 19.49
CA PRO A 35 1.68 6.60 19.72
C PRO A 35 3.07 7.24 19.91
N ALA A 36 4.12 6.46 20.23
CA ALA A 36 5.49 6.96 20.26
C ALA A 36 5.99 7.38 18.87
N VAL A 37 5.64 6.61 17.84
CA VAL A 37 5.98 6.93 16.45
C VAL A 37 5.27 8.21 16.01
N SER A 38 3.98 8.36 16.32
CA SER A 38 3.23 9.60 16.09
C SER A 38 3.88 10.81 16.77
N ARG A 39 4.31 10.67 18.04
CA ARG A 39 5.03 11.75 18.76
C ARG A 39 6.35 12.12 18.08
N VAL A 40 7.12 11.14 17.62
CA VAL A 40 8.36 11.37 16.87
C VAL A 40 8.06 12.05 15.53
N GLY A 41 7.02 11.62 14.81
CA GLY A 41 6.56 12.23 13.58
C GLY A 41 6.26 13.72 13.74
N ARG A 42 5.49 14.09 14.78
CA ARG A 42 5.19 15.49 15.10
C ARG A 42 6.44 16.30 15.41
N ARG A 43 7.36 15.73 16.19
CA ARG A 43 8.54 16.46 16.67
C ARG A 43 9.63 16.65 15.61
N TYR A 44 9.81 15.68 14.72
CA TYR A 44 10.99 15.62 13.86
C TYR A 44 10.70 15.51 12.36
N PHE A 45 9.49 15.09 11.97
CA PHE A 45 9.16 14.81 10.56
C PHE A 45 8.06 15.71 9.99
N GLY A 46 7.63 16.72 10.76
CA GLY A 46 6.63 17.69 10.33
C GLY A 46 5.28 17.06 10.00
N LEU A 47 4.85 16.09 10.83
CA LEU A 47 3.52 15.48 10.73
C LEU A 47 2.40 16.54 10.77
N GLU A 48 2.61 17.62 11.53
CA GLU A 48 1.69 18.76 11.68
C GLU A 48 1.73 19.72 10.47
N ASP A 49 2.65 19.55 9.52
CA ASP A 49 2.74 20.42 8.34
C ASP A 49 1.57 20.21 7.37
N ASN A 50 0.85 19.08 7.49
CA ASN A 50 -0.37 18.82 6.72
C ASN A 50 -1.61 19.16 7.59
N PRO A 51 -2.30 20.29 7.35
CA PRO A 51 -3.46 20.69 8.15
C PRO A 51 -4.70 19.82 7.91
N ARG A 52 -4.69 18.96 6.89
CA ARG A 52 -5.79 18.02 6.57
C ARG A 52 -5.51 16.60 7.08
N LEU A 53 -4.40 16.39 7.77
CA LEU A 53 -4.06 15.10 8.38
C LEU A 53 -4.66 14.99 9.79
N THR A 54 -5.49 13.98 10.01
CA THR A 54 -5.91 13.54 11.35
C THR A 54 -5.20 12.23 11.68
N VAL A 55 -4.46 12.21 12.80
CA VAL A 55 -3.72 11.02 13.24
C VAL A 55 -4.50 10.27 14.32
N HIS A 56 -4.73 8.98 14.08
CA HIS A 56 -5.42 8.06 14.99
C HIS A 56 -4.42 7.07 15.55
N ASP A 57 -4.14 7.15 16.84
CA ASP A 57 -3.31 6.18 17.55
C ASP A 57 -4.14 4.91 17.82
N ALA A 58 -4.23 4.02 16.83
CA ALA A 58 -5.12 2.86 16.81
C ALA A 58 -4.62 1.74 15.89
N ASP A 59 -5.19 0.53 16.05
CA ASP A 59 -5.02 -0.53 15.07
C ASP A 59 -5.90 -0.28 13.83
N ALA A 60 -5.31 -0.47 12.64
CA ALA A 60 -5.93 -0.30 11.34
C ALA A 60 -7.28 -1.02 11.17
N ARG A 61 -7.38 -2.29 11.57
CA ARG A 61 -8.61 -3.08 11.33
C ARG A 61 -9.76 -2.64 12.25
N PRO A 62 -9.56 -2.47 13.57
CA PRO A 62 -10.55 -1.84 14.45
C PRO A 62 -10.94 -0.42 14.03
N PHE A 63 -10.00 0.40 13.56
CA PHE A 63 -10.30 1.73 13.03
C PHE A 63 -11.30 1.66 11.87
N LEU A 64 -11.01 0.84 10.85
CA LEU A 64 -11.91 0.65 9.70
C LEU A 64 -13.29 0.09 10.08
N ARG A 65 -13.36 -0.74 11.13
CA ARG A 65 -14.66 -1.24 11.64
C ARG A 65 -15.49 -0.12 12.28
N ARG A 66 -14.86 0.81 12.98
CA ARG A 66 -15.53 1.87 13.76
C ARG A 66 -15.94 3.08 12.94
N THR A 67 -15.16 3.45 11.92
CA THR A 67 -15.46 4.63 11.09
C THR A 67 -16.56 4.34 10.09
N ASP A 68 -17.50 5.27 9.89
CA ASP A 68 -18.48 5.17 8.80
C ASP A 68 -18.05 5.89 7.52
N ARG A 69 -16.86 6.47 7.52
CA ARG A 69 -16.28 7.14 6.35
C ARG A 69 -15.98 6.15 5.24
N ARG A 70 -16.10 6.63 4.01
CA ARG A 70 -15.62 5.97 2.79
C ARG A 70 -14.49 6.77 2.18
N TYR A 71 -13.49 6.06 1.67
CA TYR A 71 -12.25 6.63 1.15
C TYR A 71 -12.10 6.34 -0.34
N ASP A 72 -11.51 7.28 -1.06
CA ASP A 72 -11.15 7.10 -2.46
C ASP A 72 -9.85 6.30 -2.59
N LEU A 73 -8.98 6.42 -1.58
CA LEU A 73 -7.74 5.68 -1.47
C LEU A 73 -7.56 5.14 -0.04
N ILE A 74 -7.29 3.85 0.08
CA ILE A 74 -6.79 3.23 1.31
C ILE A 74 -5.37 2.74 1.04
N VAL A 75 -4.40 3.29 1.75
CA VAL A 75 -3.01 2.82 1.72
C VAL A 75 -2.80 1.87 2.89
N VAL A 76 -2.29 0.67 2.63
CA VAL A 76 -1.88 -0.28 3.65
C VAL A 76 -0.35 -0.34 3.64
N ASP A 77 0.24 0.31 4.64
CA ASP A 77 1.68 0.39 4.87
C ASP A 77 2.02 0.04 6.33
N ALA A 78 1.27 -0.93 6.88
CA ALA A 78 1.41 -1.39 8.25
C ALA A 78 2.53 -2.43 8.38
N TYR A 79 3.78 -2.02 8.15
CA TYR A 79 4.94 -2.87 8.43
C TYR A 79 5.27 -2.87 9.91
N ARG A 80 5.12 -4.05 10.54
CA ARG A 80 5.90 -4.39 11.74
C ARG A 80 7.03 -5.29 11.28
N GLN A 81 8.22 -4.74 11.07
CA GLN A 81 9.35 -5.51 10.54
C GLN A 81 9.50 -6.86 11.28
N PRO A 82 9.54 -8.00 10.55
CA PRO A 82 9.65 -8.12 9.09
C PRO A 82 8.32 -8.31 8.31
N TYR A 83 7.13 -8.24 8.93
CA TYR A 83 5.86 -8.66 8.31
C TYR A 83 4.72 -7.63 8.34
N VAL A 84 3.83 -7.75 7.36
CA VAL A 84 2.46 -7.23 7.47
C VAL A 84 1.70 -8.16 8.44
N PRO A 85 1.05 -7.66 9.49
CA PRO A 85 0.26 -8.52 10.39
C PRO A 85 -0.75 -9.37 9.63
N PHE A 86 -0.80 -10.68 9.89
CA PHE A 86 -1.60 -11.62 9.09
C PHE A 86 -3.06 -11.19 8.93
N TYR A 87 -3.66 -10.60 9.97
CA TYR A 87 -5.06 -10.17 10.01
C TYR A 87 -5.37 -8.94 9.14
N LEU A 88 -4.34 -8.33 8.53
CA LEU A 88 -4.42 -7.29 7.50
C LEU A 88 -4.17 -7.84 6.08
N ALA A 89 -3.99 -9.15 5.93
CA ALA A 89 -3.77 -9.84 4.66
C ALA A 89 -4.85 -10.90 4.37
N THR A 90 -6.02 -10.78 5.02
CA THR A 90 -7.11 -11.75 4.91
C THR A 90 -8.25 -11.26 4.05
N ARG A 91 -9.05 -12.20 3.53
CA ARG A 91 -10.29 -11.92 2.80
C ARG A 91 -11.25 -11.06 3.63
N GLU A 92 -11.39 -11.36 4.93
CA GLU A 92 -12.26 -10.59 5.84
C GLU A 92 -11.79 -9.15 5.99
N PHE A 93 -10.48 -8.92 6.01
CA PHE A 93 -9.92 -7.58 6.00
C PHE A 93 -10.18 -6.87 4.67
N PHE A 94 -9.93 -7.51 3.53
CA PHE A 94 -10.18 -6.87 2.22
C PHE A 94 -11.66 -6.64 1.92
N ARG A 95 -12.55 -7.45 2.51
CA ARG A 95 -13.99 -7.20 2.48
C ARG A 95 -14.34 -5.91 3.21
N LEU A 96 -13.79 -5.72 4.42
CA LEU A 96 -13.95 -4.49 5.18
C LEU A 96 -13.34 -3.29 4.44
N VAL A 97 -12.16 -3.44 3.84
CA VAL A 97 -11.54 -2.40 3.00
C VAL A 97 -12.48 -2.02 1.86
N ARG A 98 -13.02 -2.98 1.11
CA ARG A 98 -13.98 -2.71 0.03
C ARG A 98 -15.23 -1.98 0.53
N GLU A 99 -15.76 -2.36 1.68
CA GLU A 99 -16.92 -1.70 2.29
C GLU A 99 -16.64 -0.24 2.67
N ARG A 100 -15.37 0.09 2.97
CA ARG A 100 -14.89 1.46 3.26
C ARG A 100 -14.30 2.18 2.06
N LEU A 101 -14.29 1.59 0.86
CA LEU A 101 -13.97 2.30 -0.37
C LEU A 101 -15.22 2.97 -0.97
N THR A 102 -15.01 4.09 -1.66
CA THR A 102 -16.00 4.70 -2.56
C THR A 102 -16.08 3.90 -3.88
N PRO A 103 -17.17 4.03 -4.65
CA PRO A 103 -17.16 3.59 -6.05
C PRO A 103 -16.00 4.23 -6.81
N GLY A 104 -15.29 3.45 -7.62
CA GLY A 104 -14.02 3.83 -8.24
C GLY A 104 -12.81 3.95 -7.30
N GLY A 105 -12.93 3.58 -6.01
CA GLY A 105 -11.87 3.65 -5.02
C GLY A 105 -10.79 2.57 -5.18
N ILE A 106 -9.62 2.83 -4.59
CA ILE A 106 -8.43 1.98 -4.72
C ILE A 106 -7.87 1.66 -3.33
N VAL A 107 -7.47 0.40 -3.12
CA VAL A 107 -6.55 0.03 -2.05
C VAL A 107 -5.15 -0.19 -2.63
N ALA A 108 -4.13 0.39 -2.00
CA ALA A 108 -2.73 0.19 -2.37
C ALA A 108 -1.99 -0.44 -1.19
N LEU A 109 -1.33 -1.56 -1.42
CA LEU A 109 -0.58 -2.30 -0.42
C LEU A 109 0.90 -2.27 -0.75
N ASN A 110 1.73 -1.91 0.23
CA ASN A 110 3.16 -2.12 0.16
C ASN A 110 3.49 -3.57 0.55
N VAL A 111 4.02 -4.36 -0.37
CA VAL A 111 4.31 -5.79 -0.17
C VAL A 111 5.79 -6.07 -0.37
N ALA A 112 6.42 -6.64 0.65
CA ALA A 112 7.80 -7.09 0.58
C ALA A 112 7.94 -8.15 -0.51
N ALA A 113 8.94 -7.97 -1.34
CA ALA A 113 9.29 -8.88 -2.41
C ALA A 113 10.69 -9.43 -2.15
N VAL A 114 10.93 -10.65 -2.60
CA VAL A 114 12.27 -11.23 -2.68
C VAL A 114 12.48 -11.60 -4.14
N PRO A 115 13.60 -11.21 -4.78
CA PRO A 115 13.90 -11.59 -6.15
C PRO A 115 13.77 -13.10 -6.36
N GLY A 116 12.99 -13.51 -7.35
CA GLY A 116 12.73 -14.92 -7.64
C GLY A 116 11.62 -15.57 -6.80
N ASP A 117 11.12 -14.92 -5.75
CA ASP A 117 10.06 -15.45 -4.91
C ASP A 117 8.80 -14.58 -4.92
N ARG A 118 7.73 -15.14 -5.49
CA ARG A 118 6.44 -14.48 -5.66
C ARG A 118 5.36 -14.97 -4.69
N ARG A 119 5.69 -15.83 -3.73
CA ARG A 119 4.68 -16.48 -2.86
C ARG A 119 3.88 -15.47 -2.04
N LEU A 120 4.54 -14.46 -1.46
CA LEU A 120 3.87 -13.42 -0.67
C LEU A 120 3.02 -12.50 -1.56
N VAL A 121 3.60 -11.97 -2.65
CA VAL A 121 2.89 -11.10 -3.60
C VAL A 121 1.68 -11.81 -4.20
N ASN A 122 1.82 -13.06 -4.66
CA ASN A 122 0.70 -13.84 -5.20
C ASN A 122 -0.35 -14.15 -4.12
N GLY A 123 0.09 -14.48 -2.90
CA GLY A 123 -0.79 -14.78 -1.77
C GLY A 123 -1.62 -13.58 -1.31
N ILE A 124 -1.04 -12.38 -1.28
CA ILE A 124 -1.77 -11.15 -1.03
C ILE A 124 -2.66 -10.80 -2.22
N GLY A 125 -2.12 -10.82 -3.44
CA GLY A 125 -2.84 -10.44 -4.64
C GLY A 125 -4.08 -11.30 -4.92
N GLN A 126 -4.02 -12.62 -4.73
CA GLN A 126 -5.20 -13.50 -4.83
C GLN A 126 -6.23 -13.22 -3.73
N THR A 127 -5.78 -12.77 -2.55
CA THR A 127 -6.67 -12.47 -1.41
C THR A 127 -7.37 -11.13 -1.63
N VAL A 128 -6.69 -10.14 -2.19
CA VAL A 128 -7.28 -8.89 -2.69
C VAL A 128 -8.28 -9.19 -3.80
N ALA A 129 -7.92 -10.04 -4.78
CA ALA A 129 -8.78 -10.38 -5.91
C ALA A 129 -10.07 -11.13 -5.53
N ALA A 130 -10.15 -11.69 -4.32
CA ALA A 130 -11.37 -12.30 -3.82
C ALA A 130 -12.45 -11.28 -3.42
N GLU A 131 -12.08 -10.02 -3.23
CA GLU A 131 -13.01 -8.97 -2.81
C GLU A 131 -13.06 -7.77 -3.78
N LEU A 132 -11.97 -7.48 -4.50
CA LEU A 132 -11.86 -6.35 -5.44
C LEU A 132 -12.01 -6.83 -6.91
N GLN A 133 -12.49 -5.96 -7.80
CA GLN A 133 -12.82 -6.34 -9.19
C GLN A 133 -11.60 -6.45 -10.12
N GLN A 134 -10.53 -5.71 -9.83
CA GLN A 134 -9.28 -5.76 -10.57
C GLN A 134 -8.11 -5.64 -9.60
N VAL A 135 -7.06 -6.43 -9.86
CA VAL A 135 -5.80 -6.35 -9.11
C VAL A 135 -4.65 -6.12 -10.08
N LEU A 136 -3.85 -5.11 -9.77
CA LEU A 136 -2.62 -4.79 -10.48
C LEU A 136 -1.43 -4.94 -9.53
N GLU A 137 -0.27 -5.25 -10.07
CA GLU A 137 1.00 -5.11 -9.35
C GLU A 137 1.89 -4.11 -10.08
N TRP A 138 2.65 -3.35 -9.29
CA TRP A 138 3.77 -2.55 -9.76
C TRP A 138 5.02 -2.93 -8.96
N PRO A 139 5.98 -3.64 -9.57
CA PRO A 139 7.26 -3.98 -8.93
C PRO A 139 8.17 -2.76 -8.90
N ALA A 140 7.84 -1.79 -8.05
CA ALA A 140 8.48 -0.47 -8.02
C ALA A 140 9.96 -0.53 -7.61
N LEU A 141 10.33 -1.50 -6.77
CA LEU A 141 11.68 -1.72 -6.28
C LEU A 141 11.98 -3.23 -6.28
N ARG A 142 13.25 -3.58 -6.11
CA ARG A 142 13.73 -4.96 -6.04
C ARG A 142 13.11 -5.73 -4.87
N PHE A 143 12.97 -5.07 -3.72
CA PHE A 143 12.41 -5.69 -2.51
C PHE A 143 11.01 -5.16 -2.12
N ASN A 144 10.39 -4.28 -2.91
CA ASN A 144 9.03 -3.80 -2.66
C ASN A 144 8.18 -3.81 -3.93
N THR A 145 7.02 -4.45 -3.83
CA THR A 145 5.98 -4.48 -4.86
C THR A 145 4.73 -3.80 -4.30
N LEU A 146 4.17 -2.87 -5.05
CA LEU A 146 2.85 -2.32 -4.77
C LEU A 146 1.78 -3.22 -5.38
N VAL A 147 0.86 -3.70 -4.54
CA VAL A 147 -0.34 -4.42 -4.99
C VAL A 147 -1.53 -3.47 -4.90
N LEU A 148 -2.22 -3.26 -6.02
CA LEU A 148 -3.34 -2.33 -6.15
C LEU A 148 -4.62 -3.12 -6.35
N GLY A 149 -5.62 -2.90 -5.50
CA GLY A 149 -6.97 -3.45 -5.65
C GLY A 149 -7.97 -2.35 -6.00
N LEU A 150 -8.69 -2.50 -7.10
CA LEU A 150 -9.66 -1.51 -7.58
C LEU A 150 -11.08 -2.04 -7.40
N THR A 151 -12.00 -1.19 -6.93
CA THR A 151 -13.42 -1.54 -6.84
C THR A 151 -14.09 -1.63 -8.21
N GLU A 152 -13.50 -0.99 -9.23
CA GLU A 152 -13.97 -0.98 -10.61
C GLU A 152 -12.77 -1.16 -11.56
N PRO A 153 -12.89 -1.99 -12.61
CA PRO A 153 -11.80 -2.19 -13.56
C PRO A 153 -11.42 -0.90 -14.29
N LEU A 154 -10.11 -0.67 -14.41
CA LEU A 154 -9.51 0.40 -15.19
C LEU A 154 -8.93 -0.18 -16.49
N SER A 155 -9.34 0.36 -17.63
CA SER A 155 -8.76 -0.01 -18.92
C SER A 155 -7.36 0.58 -19.07
N ALA A 156 -6.50 -0.08 -19.86
CA ALA A 156 -5.15 0.42 -20.15
C ALA A 156 -5.16 1.86 -20.68
N GLN A 157 -6.04 2.18 -21.63
CA GLN A 157 -6.19 3.53 -22.17
C GLN A 157 -6.67 4.55 -21.13
N ALA A 158 -7.52 4.14 -20.18
CA ALA A 158 -7.92 5.02 -19.08
C ALA A 158 -6.77 5.26 -18.10
N LEU A 159 -5.97 4.23 -17.81
CA LEU A 159 -4.77 4.35 -16.98
C LEU A 159 -3.74 5.28 -17.63
N GLU A 160 -3.39 5.06 -18.89
CA GLU A 160 -2.47 5.92 -19.66
C GLU A 160 -2.91 7.39 -19.64
N ARG A 161 -4.19 7.67 -19.88
CA ARG A 161 -4.72 9.04 -19.81
C ARG A 161 -4.62 9.65 -18.41
N ARG A 162 -4.88 8.88 -17.35
CA ARG A 162 -4.74 9.35 -15.96
C ARG A 162 -3.28 9.64 -15.63
N LEU A 163 -2.36 8.76 -16.06
CA LEU A 163 -0.93 8.95 -15.87
C LEU A 163 -0.43 10.16 -16.66
N ALA A 164 -0.86 10.37 -17.91
CA ALA A 164 -0.44 11.53 -18.71
C ALA A 164 -0.83 12.88 -18.07
N ASN A 165 -1.97 12.93 -17.36
CA ASN A 165 -2.49 14.15 -16.72
C ASN A 165 -2.04 14.34 -15.26
N GLY A 166 -1.11 13.51 -14.75
CA GLY A 166 -0.62 13.63 -13.38
C GLY A 166 0.39 14.78 -13.19
N PRO A 167 0.82 15.05 -11.94
CA PRO A 167 1.80 16.09 -11.63
C PRO A 167 3.09 15.97 -12.45
N ALA A 168 3.62 17.10 -12.90
CA ALA A 168 4.77 17.15 -13.81
C ALA A 168 6.07 16.67 -13.14
N ASP A 169 6.28 17.00 -11.88
CA ASP A 169 7.40 16.55 -11.05
C ASP A 169 7.38 15.03 -10.76
N LEU A 170 6.22 14.39 -10.85
CA LEU A 170 6.08 12.94 -10.79
C LEU A 170 6.24 12.25 -12.15
N ALA A 171 6.58 12.95 -13.24
CA ALA A 171 6.71 12.35 -14.57
C ALA A 171 7.58 11.09 -14.61
N PRO A 172 8.79 11.05 -14.00
CA PRO A 172 9.62 9.85 -14.01
C PRO A 172 8.93 8.64 -13.36
N LEU A 173 8.21 8.84 -12.25
CA LEU A 173 7.47 7.76 -11.60
C LEU A 173 6.26 7.32 -12.43
N ARG A 174 5.56 8.26 -13.06
CA ARG A 174 4.40 7.96 -13.92
C ARG A 174 4.81 7.12 -15.14
N GLU A 175 5.98 7.40 -15.72
CA GLU A 175 6.54 6.62 -16.82
C GLU A 175 6.95 5.21 -16.38
N LEU A 176 7.63 5.08 -15.22
CA LEU A 176 7.98 3.77 -14.65
C LEU A 176 6.74 2.93 -14.32
N LEU A 177 5.73 3.55 -13.71
CA LEU A 177 4.46 2.90 -13.42
C LEU A 177 3.77 2.45 -14.72
N ALA A 178 3.66 3.32 -15.73
CA ALA A 178 3.05 2.97 -17.02
C ALA A 178 3.75 1.78 -17.70
N ARG A 179 5.08 1.70 -17.58
CA ARG A 179 5.88 0.64 -18.19
C ARG A 179 5.73 -0.70 -17.46
N ASP A 180 5.75 -0.68 -16.13
CA ASP A 180 5.97 -1.89 -15.33
C ASP A 180 4.70 -2.41 -14.63
N VAL A 181 3.63 -1.60 -14.55
CA VAL A 181 2.36 -2.03 -13.98
C VAL A 181 1.72 -3.12 -14.83
N ARG A 182 1.22 -4.17 -14.17
CA ARG A 182 0.60 -5.30 -14.86
C ARG A 182 -0.49 -5.95 -14.03
N PRO A 183 -1.46 -6.63 -14.66
CA PRO A 183 -2.44 -7.43 -13.94
C PRO A 183 -1.76 -8.50 -13.07
N LEU A 184 -2.22 -8.63 -11.83
CA LEU A 184 -1.80 -9.73 -10.96
C LEU A 184 -2.86 -10.85 -11.07
N PRO A 185 -2.52 -12.03 -11.61
CA PRO A 185 -3.48 -13.10 -11.81
C PRO A 185 -3.90 -13.74 -10.47
N ALA A 186 -5.20 -13.91 -10.28
CA ALA A 186 -5.77 -14.63 -9.14
C ALA A 186 -5.84 -16.14 -9.45
N SER A 187 -4.84 -16.91 -9.01
CA SER A 187 -4.71 -18.34 -9.34
C SER A 187 -4.83 -19.28 -8.14
N GLY A 188 -5.09 -18.78 -6.94
CA GLY A 188 -5.14 -19.58 -5.72
C GLY A 188 -6.26 -19.21 -4.75
N ARG A 189 -6.26 -19.87 -3.58
CA ARG A 189 -7.28 -19.67 -2.54
C ARG A 189 -6.94 -18.43 -1.69
N PRO A 190 -7.87 -17.49 -1.49
CA PRO A 190 -7.62 -16.35 -0.63
C PRO A 190 -7.29 -16.79 0.79
N TRP A 191 -6.42 -16.04 1.46
CA TRP A 191 -6.18 -16.21 2.89
C TRP A 191 -7.39 -15.73 3.69
N THR A 192 -7.65 -16.38 4.81
CA THR A 192 -8.74 -16.04 5.72
C THR A 192 -8.19 -15.78 7.11
N ASP A 193 -9.02 -15.21 8.00
CA ASP A 193 -8.66 -15.05 9.41
C ASP A 193 -8.21 -16.37 10.08
N ASP A 194 -8.77 -17.51 9.65
CA ASP A 194 -8.38 -18.85 10.14
C ASP A 194 -7.10 -19.40 9.47
N ARG A 195 -6.71 -18.85 8.31
CA ARG A 195 -5.59 -19.37 7.51
C ARG A 195 -4.94 -18.28 6.65
N ALA A 196 -3.94 -17.61 7.23
CA ALA A 196 -3.08 -16.65 6.55
C ALA A 196 -1.61 -16.90 6.94
N PRO A 197 -0.85 -17.70 6.16
CA PRO A 197 0.52 -18.09 6.51
C PRO A 197 1.56 -17.00 6.15
N VAL A 198 1.29 -15.74 6.53
CA VAL A 198 2.13 -14.59 6.14
C VAL A 198 3.54 -14.76 6.69
N GLU A 199 3.66 -15.00 7.99
CA GLU A 199 4.93 -15.14 8.71
C GLU A 199 5.74 -16.32 8.16
N TRP A 200 5.12 -17.49 8.01
CA TRP A 200 5.77 -18.68 7.47
C TRP A 200 6.29 -18.51 6.04
N ILE A 201 5.57 -17.77 5.20
CA ILE A 201 6.01 -17.49 3.82
C ILE A 201 7.19 -16.52 3.86
N THR A 202 7.08 -15.42 4.60
CA THR A 202 8.13 -14.41 4.71
C THR A 202 9.42 -14.99 5.29
N ASP A 203 9.35 -15.79 6.36
CA ASP A 203 10.53 -16.43 6.95
C ASP A 203 11.25 -17.33 5.95
N ARG A 204 10.50 -18.14 5.20
CA ARG A 204 11.07 -19.01 4.16
C ARG A 204 11.67 -18.22 3.00
N MET A 205 11.08 -17.08 2.64
CA MET A 205 11.62 -16.19 1.61
C MET A 205 12.98 -15.63 2.06
N ILE A 206 13.06 -15.11 3.28
CA ILE A 206 14.30 -14.54 3.84
C ILE A 206 15.39 -15.61 3.94
N ILE A 207 15.07 -16.78 4.49
CA ILE A 207 16.05 -17.88 4.66
C ILE A 207 16.55 -18.39 3.30
N ALA A 208 15.66 -18.59 2.32
CA ALA A 208 16.05 -19.07 1.01
C ALA A 208 16.97 -18.07 0.29
N TYR A 209 16.61 -16.77 0.33
CA TYR A 209 17.42 -15.72 -0.29
C TYR A 209 18.82 -15.62 0.33
N ALA A 210 18.91 -15.72 1.65
CA ALA A 210 20.20 -15.72 2.35
C ALA A 210 21.03 -16.97 2.00
N ALA A 211 20.40 -18.15 1.92
CA ALA A 211 21.07 -19.40 1.59
C ALA A 211 21.63 -19.42 0.15
N GLU A 212 21.00 -18.69 -0.77
CA GLU A 212 21.44 -18.53 -2.16
C GLU A 212 22.52 -17.45 -2.34
N GLY A 213 22.99 -16.82 -1.25
CA GLY A 213 24.02 -15.77 -1.30
C GLY A 213 23.48 -14.42 -1.77
N GLY A 214 22.17 -14.17 -1.56
CA GLY A 214 21.52 -12.92 -1.89
C GLY A 214 22.18 -11.70 -1.24
N ARG A 215 22.07 -10.55 -1.91
CA ARG A 215 22.66 -9.28 -1.48
C ARG A 215 21.54 -8.24 -1.31
N LEU A 216 21.61 -7.41 -0.28
CA LEU A 216 20.58 -6.41 0.02
C LEU A 216 20.78 -5.09 -0.76
N ASP A 217 21.31 -5.16 -1.98
CA ASP A 217 21.45 -4.01 -2.88
C ASP A 217 20.11 -3.64 -3.52
N GLU A 218 19.81 -2.34 -3.58
CA GLU A 218 18.54 -1.80 -4.08
C GLU A 218 18.84 -0.65 -5.05
N ASP A 219 18.23 -0.70 -6.24
CA ASP A 219 18.28 0.40 -7.20
C ASP A 219 17.15 1.37 -6.88
N TYR A 220 17.49 2.52 -6.31
CA TYR A 220 16.49 3.51 -5.91
C TYR A 220 15.76 4.13 -7.11
N LEU A 221 14.47 4.45 -6.92
CA LEU A 221 13.68 5.20 -7.88
C LEU A 221 14.32 6.57 -8.19
N PRO A 222 14.11 7.11 -9.41
CA PRO A 222 14.72 8.36 -9.88
C PRO A 222 14.18 9.63 -9.20
N THR A 223 13.46 9.50 -8.08
CA THR A 223 12.98 10.59 -7.23
C THR A 223 13.94 10.96 -6.11
N ARG A 224 15.16 10.42 -6.15
CA ARG A 224 16.22 10.79 -5.21
C ARG A 224 16.52 12.30 -5.36
N PRO A 225 16.63 13.06 -4.25
CA PRO A 225 17.19 14.40 -4.32
C PRO A 225 18.59 14.30 -4.94
N THR A 226 18.85 15.04 -6.01
CA THR A 226 20.21 15.17 -6.54
C THR A 226 21.11 15.72 -5.42
N PRO A 227 22.30 15.14 -5.19
CA PRO A 227 23.21 15.59 -4.15
C PRO A 227 23.64 17.05 -4.32
#